data_AF-A0A3S5BND6-F1
#
_entry.id   AF-A0A3S5BND6-F1
#
_cell.length_a   1.000
_cell.length_b   1.000
_cell.length_c   1.000
_cell.angle_alpha   90.00
_cell.angle_beta   90.00
_cell.angle_gamma   90.00
#
_symmetry.space_group_name_H-M   'P 1'
#
loop_
_entity.id
_entity.type
_entity.pdbx_description
1 polymer ?
#
loop_
_entity_poly.entity_id
_entity_poly.type
_entity_poly.pdbx_seq_one_letter_code
_entity_poly.pdbx_strand_id
1 'polypeptide(L)'
;MRRLKNVAAELRNAVVIQQNIVARKQKSMKDPKTLTFYFGVNVLDRACDGMFVYNCSRLIKMYQRIGPQQDSSMLCRGVVGIVDVPYMPTHNKQDFADAKEYRQLMRAMADHLMQYWDDLGIDRPDPSFQMSPLLGGSSAGVIRFWKSFGYLSARWRDPPSQEEKYIRKRCSSVSVCVQCGKLAKLFLSALYLLICKFSSLTERLILVYNKVWFLLVLV
;
A
#
# COMPACT_ATOMS: atom_id res chain seq x y z
N MET A 1 60.64 -20.40 -1.20
CA MET A 1 60.46 -19.01 -0.71
C MET A 1 59.32 -18.24 -1.39
N ARG A 2 59.33 -18.02 -2.71
CA ARG A 2 58.34 -17.17 -3.42
C ARG A 2 56.88 -17.67 -3.29
N ARG A 3 56.67 -18.99 -3.40
CA ARG A 3 55.36 -19.64 -3.29
C ARG A 3 54.70 -19.42 -1.92
N LEU A 4 55.48 -19.58 -0.84
CA LEU A 4 55.01 -19.33 0.54
C LEU A 4 54.65 -17.86 0.77
N LYS A 5 55.42 -16.92 0.19
CA LYS A 5 55.13 -15.48 0.26
C LYS A 5 53.82 -15.12 -0.44
N ASN A 6 53.52 -15.75 -1.59
CA ASN A 6 52.28 -15.52 -2.33
C ASN A 6 51.06 -16.05 -1.57
N VAL A 7 51.13 -17.28 -1.04
CA VAL A 7 50.06 -17.88 -0.22
C VAL A 7 49.77 -17.02 1.02
N ALA A 8 50.81 -16.51 1.69
CA ALA A 8 50.64 -15.61 2.82
C ALA A 8 49.98 -14.27 2.43
N ALA A 9 50.22 -13.76 1.23
CA ALA A 9 49.55 -12.55 0.72
C ALA A 9 48.06 -12.80 0.43
N GLU A 10 47.73 -13.93 -0.20
CA GLU A 10 46.34 -14.34 -0.48
C GLU A 10 45.52 -14.52 0.80
N LEU A 11 46.07 -15.19 1.81
CA LEU A 11 45.41 -15.37 3.11
C LEU A 11 45.14 -14.03 3.81
N ARG A 12 46.09 -13.09 3.75
CA ARG A 12 45.90 -11.73 4.30
C ARG A 12 44.77 -10.99 3.57
N ASN A 13 44.72 -11.08 2.24
CA ASN A 13 43.64 -10.47 1.46
C ASN A 13 42.28 -11.09 1.80
N ALA A 14 42.20 -12.41 1.97
CA ALA A 14 40.97 -13.10 2.37
C ALA A 14 40.48 -12.64 3.75
N VAL A 15 41.38 -12.49 4.73
CA VAL A 15 41.05 -11.95 6.06
C VAL A 15 40.51 -10.53 5.97
N VAL A 16 41.13 -9.65 5.17
CA VAL A 16 40.67 -8.27 4.97
C VAL A 16 39.29 -8.23 4.32
N ILE A 17 39.04 -9.05 3.30
CA ILE A 17 37.71 -9.16 2.67
C ILE A 17 36.67 -9.59 3.71
N GLN A 18 36.97 -10.59 4.53
CA GLN A 18 36.04 -11.08 5.54
C GLN A 18 35.79 -10.04 6.65
N GLN A 19 36.83 -9.34 7.09
CA GLN A 19 36.69 -8.23 8.04
C GLN A 19 35.78 -7.13 7.49
N ASN A 20 35.92 -6.79 6.20
CA ASN A 20 35.04 -5.82 5.54
C ASN A 20 33.59 -6.30 5.46
N ILE A 21 33.36 -7.58 5.18
CA ILE A 21 32.01 -8.19 5.17
C ILE A 21 31.39 -8.12 6.57
N VAL A 22 32.14 -8.52 7.61
CA VAL A 22 31.69 -8.49 8.99
C VAL A 22 31.39 -7.05 9.43
N ALA A 23 32.27 -6.10 9.15
CA ALA A 23 32.07 -4.69 9.48
C ALA A 23 30.80 -4.12 8.81
N ARG A 24 30.56 -4.44 7.53
CA ARG A 24 29.33 -4.04 6.82
C ARG A 24 28.07 -4.64 7.45
N LYS A 25 28.10 -5.93 7.79
CA LYS A 25 26.98 -6.60 8.49
C LYS A 25 26.75 -6.01 9.87
N GLN A 26 27.82 -5.76 10.64
CA GLN A 26 27.74 -5.15 11.97
C GLN A 26 27.11 -3.77 11.91
N LYS A 27 27.46 -2.96 10.90
CA LYS A 27 26.85 -1.64 10.68
C LYS A 27 25.34 -1.79 10.36
N SER A 28 24.98 -2.67 9.44
CA SER A 28 23.58 -2.90 9.07
C SER A 28 22.71 -3.48 10.20
N MET A 29 23.29 -4.22 11.15
CA MET A 29 22.57 -4.74 12.32
C MET A 29 22.29 -3.67 13.38
N LYS A 30 23.06 -2.56 13.39
CA LYS A 30 22.85 -1.45 14.33
C LYS A 30 21.67 -0.56 13.94
N ASP A 31 21.36 -0.51 12.65
CA ASP A 31 20.23 0.27 12.15
C ASP A 31 18.92 -0.48 12.46
N PRO A 32 17.94 0.15 13.13
CA PRO A 32 16.65 -0.47 13.39
C PRO A 32 15.96 -0.77 12.06
N LYS A 33 15.63 -2.04 11.83
CA LYS A 33 14.90 -2.47 10.64
C LYS A 33 13.42 -2.17 10.85
N THR A 34 12.96 -1.07 10.29
CA THR A 34 11.55 -0.70 10.31
C THR A 34 10.86 -1.18 9.04
N LEU A 35 9.62 -1.66 9.19
CA LEU A 35 8.71 -1.83 8.07
C LEU A 35 7.89 -0.55 7.92
N THR A 36 7.64 -0.15 6.69
CA THR A 36 6.77 0.98 6.41
C THR A 36 5.44 0.45 5.87
N PHE A 37 4.34 0.81 6.53
CA PHE A 37 2.99 0.54 6.04
C PHE A 37 2.47 1.79 5.34
N TYR A 38 1.86 1.58 4.18
CA TYR A 38 1.18 2.63 3.44
C TYR A 38 -0.30 2.30 3.39
N PHE A 39 -1.16 3.29 3.66
CA PHE A 39 -2.61 3.14 3.58
C PHE A 39 -3.22 4.21 2.69
N GLY A 40 -4.30 3.86 2.00
CA GLY A 40 -5.05 4.76 1.13
C GLY A 40 -6.48 4.29 0.96
N VAL A 41 -7.42 5.22 0.75
CA VAL A 41 -8.83 4.89 0.49
C VAL A 41 -9.08 4.72 -1.02
N ASN A 42 -9.68 3.60 -1.41
CA ASN A 42 -10.11 3.31 -2.76
C ASN A 42 -11.41 4.02 -3.14
N VAL A 43 -11.31 5.29 -3.48
CA VAL A 43 -12.48 6.05 -3.93
C VAL A 43 -12.97 5.63 -5.31
N LEU A 44 -12.10 5.03 -6.14
CA LEU A 44 -12.43 4.58 -7.50
C LEU A 44 -13.21 3.26 -7.50
N ASP A 45 -12.82 2.31 -6.64
CA ASP A 45 -13.51 1.03 -6.42
C ASP A 45 -13.46 0.60 -4.95
N ARG A 46 -14.47 0.98 -4.18
CA ARG A 46 -14.52 0.70 -2.74
C ARG A 46 -14.57 -0.80 -2.40
N ALA A 47 -14.90 -1.67 -3.35
CA ALA A 47 -14.98 -3.12 -3.12
C ALA A 47 -13.60 -3.78 -3.21
N CYS A 48 -12.68 -3.16 -3.96
CA CYS A 48 -11.27 -3.55 -4.07
C CYS A 48 -10.45 -2.99 -2.89
N ASP A 49 -10.67 -3.59 -1.71
CA ASP A 49 -10.02 -3.25 -0.45
C ASP A 49 -9.17 -4.39 0.13
N GLY A 50 -8.33 -4.08 1.11
CA GLY A 50 -7.43 -5.05 1.75
C GLY A 50 -5.97 -4.82 1.41
N MET A 51 -5.11 -5.69 1.93
CA MET A 51 -3.67 -5.49 1.95
C MET A 51 -2.99 -6.12 0.75
N PHE A 52 -2.00 -5.40 0.21
CA PHE A 52 -1.03 -5.88 -0.76
C PHE A 52 0.30 -6.09 -0.04
N VAL A 53 0.72 -7.35 0.02
CA VAL A 53 1.93 -7.75 0.72
C VAL A 53 2.98 -8.12 -0.30
N TYR A 54 4.06 -7.35 -0.34
CA TYR A 54 5.22 -7.59 -1.18
C TYR A 54 6.33 -8.26 -0.37
N ASN A 55 7.13 -9.06 -1.05
CA ASN A 55 8.40 -9.55 -0.55
C ASN A 55 9.47 -9.25 -1.59
N CYS A 56 10.46 -8.45 -1.20
CA CYS A 56 11.53 -8.00 -2.11
C CYS A 56 10.94 -7.43 -3.41
N SER A 57 9.95 -6.53 -3.26
CA SER A 57 9.24 -5.87 -4.36
C SER A 57 8.46 -6.79 -5.31
N ARG A 58 8.27 -8.06 -4.95
CA ARG A 58 7.36 -8.99 -5.62
C ARG A 58 6.05 -9.10 -4.85
N LEU A 59 4.92 -8.92 -5.52
CA LEU A 59 3.60 -9.13 -4.93
C LEU A 59 3.38 -10.61 -4.57
N ILE A 60 3.02 -10.88 -3.31
CA ILE A 60 2.76 -12.24 -2.80
C ILE A 60 1.26 -12.44 -2.52
N LYS A 61 0.65 -11.49 -1.82
CA LYS A 61 -0.80 -11.49 -1.52
C LYS A 61 -1.40 -10.15 -1.93
N MET A 62 -2.61 -10.19 -2.50
CA MET A 62 -3.41 -9.01 -2.84
C MET A 62 -4.78 -9.12 -2.21
N TYR A 63 -5.39 -7.98 -1.89
CA TYR A 63 -6.72 -7.90 -1.28
C TYR A 63 -6.89 -8.75 -0.01
N GLN A 64 -5.80 -8.92 0.75
CA GLN A 64 -5.86 -9.65 2.02
C GLN A 64 -6.54 -8.77 3.07
N ARG A 65 -7.79 -9.06 3.40
CA ARG A 65 -8.50 -8.35 4.49
C ARG A 65 -7.93 -8.76 5.85
N ILE A 66 -7.75 -7.77 6.72
CA ILE A 66 -7.22 -7.92 8.08
C ILE A 66 -8.04 -7.09 9.06
N GLY A 67 -8.03 -7.49 10.34
CA GLY A 67 -8.68 -6.75 11.42
C GLY A 67 -10.16 -6.43 11.12
N PRO A 68 -10.61 -5.18 11.32
CA PRO A 68 -12.02 -4.78 11.15
C PRO A 68 -12.61 -5.01 9.75
N GLN A 69 -11.76 -5.17 8.73
CA GLN A 69 -12.22 -5.46 7.37
C GLN A 69 -12.76 -6.89 7.21
N GLN A 70 -12.39 -7.80 8.11
CA GLN A 70 -12.87 -9.19 8.10
C GLN A 70 -14.29 -9.30 8.68
N ASP A 71 -14.70 -8.32 9.47
CA ASP A 71 -16.03 -8.26 10.05
C ASP A 71 -17.08 -7.84 9.00
N SER A 72 -18.36 -8.06 9.31
CA SER A 72 -19.47 -7.60 8.48
C SER A 72 -19.72 -6.09 8.55
N SER A 73 -18.90 -5.35 9.30
CA SER A 73 -19.02 -3.90 9.46
C SER A 73 -18.53 -3.13 8.23
N MET A 74 -18.86 -1.83 8.15
CA MET A 74 -18.28 -0.93 7.13
C MET A 74 -16.95 -0.31 7.57
N LEU A 75 -16.44 -0.66 8.76
CA LEU A 75 -15.21 -0.09 9.31
C LEU A 75 -14.01 -0.51 8.47
N CYS A 76 -13.13 0.44 8.15
CA CYS A 76 -11.95 0.24 7.32
C CYS A 76 -12.21 -0.33 5.91
N ARG A 77 -13.48 -0.52 5.51
CA ARG A 77 -13.83 -1.02 4.17
C ARG A 77 -13.54 0.06 3.13
N GLY A 78 -13.00 -0.36 1.99
CA GLY A 78 -12.46 0.56 0.98
C GLY A 78 -11.02 1.00 1.23
N VAL A 79 -10.40 0.70 2.38
CA VAL A 79 -8.98 0.99 2.62
C VAL A 79 -8.10 -0.10 2.00
N VAL A 80 -7.08 0.32 1.26
CA VAL A 80 -5.99 -0.51 0.78
C VAL A 80 -4.73 -0.21 1.58
N GLY A 81 -4.03 -1.26 1.99
CA GLY A 81 -2.73 -1.16 2.62
C GLY A 81 -1.64 -1.82 1.79
N ILE A 82 -0.42 -1.31 1.86
CA ILE A 82 0.74 -1.83 1.13
C ILE A 82 1.92 -1.94 2.10
N VAL A 83 2.62 -3.07 2.04
CA VAL A 83 3.90 -3.30 2.73
C VAL A 83 4.85 -4.07 1.83
N ASP A 84 6.14 -3.71 1.86
CA ASP A 84 7.22 -4.53 1.29
C ASP A 84 8.10 -5.09 2.41
N VAL A 85 8.10 -6.41 2.55
CA VAL A 85 8.80 -7.13 3.61
C VAL A 85 10.17 -7.59 3.08
N PRO A 86 11.28 -7.19 3.72
CA PRO A 86 12.60 -7.67 3.34
C PRO A 86 12.75 -9.16 3.68
N TYR A 87 13.04 -9.96 2.65
CA TYR A 87 13.52 -11.36 2.70
C TYR A 87 12.85 -12.30 3.72
N MET A 88 11.73 -12.91 3.32
CA MET A 88 11.19 -14.16 3.90
C MET A 88 10.93 -15.18 2.78
N PRO A 89 11.97 -15.79 2.17
CA PRO A 89 11.77 -16.67 1.02
C PRO A 89 11.07 -17.97 1.42
N THR A 90 9.88 -18.21 0.86
CA THR A 90 9.37 -19.58 0.73
C THR A 90 9.93 -20.24 -0.51
N HIS A 91 10.09 -21.56 -0.46
CA HIS A 91 10.41 -22.38 -1.62
C HIS A 91 9.39 -22.20 -2.78
N ASN A 92 8.13 -21.82 -2.48
CA ASN A 92 7.05 -21.70 -3.47
C ASN A 92 6.64 -20.26 -3.88
N LYS A 93 7.35 -19.20 -3.45
CA LYS A 93 7.14 -17.79 -3.89
C LYS A 93 5.68 -17.25 -3.88
N GLN A 94 4.76 -17.92 -3.19
CA GLN A 94 3.31 -17.60 -3.08
C GLN A 94 2.83 -17.57 -1.62
N ASP A 95 3.75 -17.83 -0.69
CA ASP A 95 3.48 -17.76 0.74
C ASP A 95 4.70 -17.25 1.52
N PHE A 96 4.53 -17.02 2.82
CA PHE A 96 5.61 -16.70 3.75
C PHE A 96 6.08 -17.96 4.49
N ALA A 97 7.39 -18.08 4.74
CA ALA A 97 7.99 -19.32 5.23
C ALA A 97 7.67 -19.55 6.71
N ASP A 98 7.55 -18.46 7.46
CA ASP A 98 7.13 -18.48 8.85
C ASP A 98 5.71 -17.92 8.99
N ALA A 99 4.75 -18.82 9.19
CA ALA A 99 3.36 -18.48 9.43
C ALA A 99 3.14 -17.71 10.76
N LYS A 100 4.07 -17.78 11.71
CA LYS A 100 4.00 -17.01 12.96
C LYS A 100 4.38 -15.55 12.70
N GLU A 101 5.49 -15.31 12.02
CA GLU A 101 5.93 -13.96 11.66
C GLU A 101 4.94 -13.26 10.73
N TYR A 102 4.39 -13.98 9.74
CA TYR A 102 3.33 -13.43 8.90
C TYR A 102 2.08 -13.04 9.68
N ARG A 103 1.63 -13.87 10.64
CA ARG A 103 0.49 -13.51 11.51
C ARG A 103 0.79 -12.29 12.38
N GLN A 104 2.01 -12.15 12.88
CA GLN A 104 2.42 -10.98 13.63
C GLN A 104 2.42 -9.72 12.75
N LEU A 105 2.91 -9.82 11.52
CA LEU A 105 2.83 -8.73 10.53
C LEU A 105 1.39 -8.32 10.26
N MET A 106 0.49 -9.28 10.02
CA MET A 106 -0.93 -8.97 9.77
C MET A 106 -1.61 -8.29 10.97
N ARG A 107 -1.27 -8.70 12.20
CA ARG A 107 -1.76 -8.03 13.42
C ARG A 107 -1.25 -6.59 13.52
N ALA A 108 0.07 -6.39 13.37
CA ALA A 108 0.65 -5.06 13.41
C ALA A 108 0.07 -4.14 12.33
N MET A 109 -0.14 -4.65 11.10
CA MET A 109 -0.81 -3.89 10.05
C MET A 109 -2.27 -3.55 10.40
N ALA A 110 -2.99 -4.44 11.08
CA ALA A 110 -4.38 -4.20 11.48
C ALA A 110 -4.48 -3.08 12.52
N ASP A 111 -3.54 -3.02 13.47
CA ASP A 111 -3.48 -1.95 14.47
C ASP A 111 -3.22 -0.60 13.80
N HIS A 112 -2.30 -0.55 12.82
CA HIS A 112 -2.02 0.69 12.08
C HIS A 112 -3.14 1.06 11.10
N LEU A 113 -3.88 0.08 10.58
CA LEU A 113 -5.08 0.33 9.76
C LEU A 113 -6.16 1.02 10.58
N MET A 114 -6.37 0.60 11.84
CA MET A 114 -7.29 1.26 12.76
C MET A 114 -6.85 2.70 13.05
N GLN A 115 -5.57 2.91 13.36
CA GLN A 115 -5.05 4.26 13.58
C GLN A 115 -5.27 5.15 12.34
N TYR A 116 -4.95 4.64 11.15
CA TYR A 116 -5.18 5.36 9.90
C TYR A 116 -6.66 5.73 9.70
N TRP A 117 -7.57 4.82 10.01
CA TRP A 117 -9.01 5.06 9.93
C TRP A 117 -9.47 6.16 10.90
N ASP A 118 -9.02 6.10 12.14
CA ASP A 118 -9.36 7.08 13.18
C ASP A 118 -8.81 8.48 12.86
N ASP A 119 -7.63 8.54 12.24
CA ASP A 119 -6.99 9.78 11.77
C ASP A 119 -7.76 10.42 10.61
N LEU A 120 -8.39 9.62 9.74
CA LEU A 120 -9.26 10.14 8.67
C LEU A 120 -10.56 10.73 9.21
N GLY A 121 -11.01 10.26 10.38
CA GLY A 121 -12.23 10.75 11.04
C GLY A 121 -13.51 10.57 10.21
N ILE A 122 -13.55 9.56 9.33
CA ILE A 122 -14.69 9.32 8.40
C ILE A 122 -15.97 8.95 9.15
N ASP A 123 -15.83 8.23 10.26
CA ASP A 123 -16.93 7.76 11.10
C ASP A 123 -17.33 8.78 12.18
N ARG A 124 -16.61 9.89 12.32
CA ARG A 124 -16.90 10.93 13.30
C ARG A 124 -18.19 11.66 12.93
N PRO A 125 -19.07 11.91 13.90
CA PRO A 125 -20.25 12.73 13.67
C PRO A 125 -19.84 14.17 13.35
N ASP A 126 -20.59 14.79 12.45
CA ASP A 126 -20.39 16.17 12.07
C ASP A 126 -20.66 17.10 13.27
N PRO A 127 -19.67 17.85 13.76
CA PRO A 127 -19.87 18.72 14.93
C PRO A 127 -20.85 19.87 14.66
N SER A 128 -21.11 20.20 13.38
CA SER A 128 -22.09 21.23 13.00
C SER A 128 -23.55 20.71 13.02
N PHE A 129 -23.75 19.40 13.10
CA PHE A 129 -25.07 18.79 13.11
C PHE A 129 -25.35 18.22 14.50
N GLN A 130 -25.90 19.07 15.37
CA GLN A 130 -26.38 18.71 16.70
C GLN A 130 -27.64 17.84 16.57
N MET A 131 -27.49 16.58 16.16
CA MET A 131 -28.61 15.66 16.00
C MET A 131 -28.57 14.50 17.00
N SER A 132 -29.77 14.17 17.45
CA SER A 132 -30.12 13.38 18.62
C SER A 132 -29.43 12.00 18.71
N PRO A 133 -29.06 11.52 19.93
CA PRO A 133 -28.28 10.27 20.16
C PRO A 133 -28.98 8.97 19.73
N LEU A 134 -30.21 9.04 19.21
CA LEU A 134 -31.08 7.88 19.01
C LEU A 134 -30.98 7.23 17.62
N LEU A 135 -30.33 7.85 16.63
CA LEU A 135 -30.27 7.33 15.25
C LEU A 135 -28.91 7.51 14.54
N GLY A 136 -27.92 8.15 15.17
CA GLY A 136 -26.64 8.51 14.55
C GLY A 136 -25.50 7.57 14.93
N GLY A 137 -25.50 6.33 14.44
CA GLY A 137 -24.35 5.42 14.59
C GLY A 137 -23.15 5.87 13.75
N SER A 138 -21.94 5.40 14.10
CA SER A 138 -20.68 5.58 13.36
C SER A 138 -20.78 5.33 11.85
N SER A 139 -21.74 4.50 11.43
CA SER A 139 -22.07 4.24 10.03
C SER A 139 -22.58 5.44 9.23
N ALA A 140 -23.19 6.45 9.87
CA ALA A 140 -23.75 7.61 9.18
C ALA A 140 -22.68 8.48 8.51
N GLY A 141 -21.55 8.69 9.19
CA GLY A 141 -20.39 9.38 8.62
C GLY A 141 -19.81 8.64 7.42
N VAL A 142 -19.64 7.32 7.58
CA VAL A 142 -19.16 6.41 6.52
C VAL A 142 -20.07 6.45 5.29
N ILE A 143 -21.39 6.37 5.47
CA ILE A 143 -22.36 6.44 4.37
C ILE A 143 -22.27 7.80 3.66
N ARG A 144 -22.18 8.91 4.41
CA ARG A 144 -22.06 10.26 3.86
C ARG A 144 -20.77 10.40 3.03
N PHE A 145 -19.65 9.91 3.55
CA PHE A 145 -18.37 9.90 2.88
C PHE A 145 -18.46 9.22 1.51
N TRP A 146 -18.97 7.99 1.44
CA TRP A 146 -19.07 7.24 0.19
C TRP A 146 -20.09 7.83 -0.79
N LYS A 147 -21.23 8.34 -0.30
CA LYS A 147 -22.20 9.09 -1.13
C LYS A 147 -21.54 10.30 -1.77
N SER A 148 -20.63 10.97 -1.07
CA SER A 148 -19.91 12.13 -1.59
C SER A 148 -19.00 11.81 -2.77
N PHE A 149 -18.61 10.54 -2.97
CA PHE A 149 -17.85 10.03 -4.13
C PHE A 149 -18.72 9.34 -5.18
N GLY A 150 -20.05 9.37 -5.03
CA GLY A 150 -21.01 8.83 -6.00
C GLY A 150 -21.45 7.40 -5.71
N TYR A 151 -21.09 6.80 -4.57
CA TYR A 151 -21.65 5.49 -4.19
C TYR A 151 -23.04 5.65 -3.58
N LEU A 152 -24.04 5.71 -4.46
CA LEU A 152 -25.43 5.94 -4.08
C LEU A 152 -26.15 4.65 -3.67
N SER A 153 -25.71 3.49 -4.19
CA SER A 153 -26.27 2.18 -3.85
C SER A 153 -25.89 1.75 -2.44
N ALA A 154 -26.86 1.11 -1.76
CA ALA A 154 -26.66 0.43 -0.49
C ALA A 154 -25.76 -0.82 -0.62
N ARG A 155 -25.68 -1.42 -1.82
CA ARG A 155 -24.81 -2.58 -2.06
C ARG A 155 -23.36 -2.13 -2.17
N TRP A 156 -22.50 -2.69 -1.32
CA TRP A 156 -21.09 -2.31 -1.28
C TRP A 156 -20.36 -2.51 -2.62
N ARG A 157 -20.69 -3.59 -3.33
CA ARG A 157 -20.06 -4.00 -4.60
C ARG A 157 -20.51 -3.23 -5.83
N ASP A 158 -21.57 -2.43 -5.73
CA ASP A 158 -22.05 -1.68 -6.88
C ASP A 158 -21.07 -0.52 -7.19
N PRO A 159 -20.81 -0.24 -8.48
CA PRO A 159 -19.91 0.83 -8.89
C PRO A 159 -20.47 2.21 -8.51
N PRO A 160 -19.63 3.24 -8.44
CA PRO A 160 -20.09 4.60 -8.19
C PRO A 160 -20.80 5.21 -9.40
N SER A 161 -21.58 6.26 -9.17
CA SER A 161 -22.22 7.07 -10.20
C SER A 161 -21.20 7.65 -11.18
N GLN A 162 -21.61 7.68 -12.46
CA GLN A 162 -20.87 8.23 -13.59
C GLN A 162 -21.27 9.68 -13.92
N GLU A 163 -22.03 10.35 -13.04
CA GLU A 163 -22.25 11.78 -13.19
C GLU A 163 -20.92 12.55 -13.05
N GLU A 164 -20.75 13.56 -13.88
CA GLU A 164 -19.49 14.29 -14.03
C GLU A 164 -18.97 14.88 -12.71
N LYS A 165 -19.86 15.38 -11.85
CA LYS A 165 -19.50 15.92 -10.53
C LYS A 165 -18.78 14.90 -9.64
N TYR A 166 -19.19 13.63 -9.68
CA TYR A 166 -18.59 12.56 -8.86
C TYR A 166 -17.29 12.06 -9.49
N ILE A 167 -17.25 11.96 -10.82
CA ILE A 167 -16.02 11.61 -11.56
C ILE A 167 -14.93 12.65 -11.26
N ARG A 168 -15.23 13.94 -11.46
CA ARG A 168 -14.28 15.05 -11.20
C ARG A 168 -13.75 15.00 -9.78
N LYS A 169 -14.62 14.78 -8.79
CA LYS A 169 -14.20 14.64 -7.39
C LYS A 169 -13.27 13.45 -7.19
N ARG A 170 -13.63 12.25 -7.64
CA ARG A 170 -12.77 11.05 -7.52
C ARG A 170 -11.41 11.26 -8.19
N CYS A 171 -11.39 11.77 -9.43
CA CYS A 171 -10.15 12.04 -10.16
C CYS A 171 -9.31 13.13 -9.50
N SER A 172 -9.91 14.14 -8.89
CA SER A 172 -9.16 15.18 -8.16
C SER A 172 -8.57 14.68 -6.83
N SER A 173 -9.13 13.61 -6.26
CA SER A 173 -8.65 13.01 -5.01
C SER A 173 -7.54 11.96 -5.24
N VAL A 174 -7.21 11.64 -6.50
CA VAL A 174 -6.20 10.65 -6.87
C VAL A 174 -5.22 11.28 -7.86
N SER A 175 -3.95 11.40 -7.50
CA SER A 175 -2.93 11.81 -8.47
C SER A 175 -2.65 10.72 -9.49
N VAL A 176 -2.37 11.15 -10.70
CA VAL A 176 -2.05 10.28 -11.83
C VAL A 176 -0.54 10.28 -12.04
N CYS A 177 0.02 9.07 -12.16
CA CYS A 177 1.42 8.85 -12.47
C CYS A 177 1.54 8.20 -13.85
N VAL A 178 2.43 8.71 -14.70
CA VAL A 178 2.69 8.16 -16.04
C VAL A 178 4.12 7.65 -16.09
N GLN A 179 4.32 6.44 -16.63
CA GLN A 179 5.64 5.88 -16.86
C GLN A 179 6.11 6.21 -18.29
N CYS A 180 7.30 6.80 -18.41
CA CYS A 180 7.93 7.03 -19.70
C CYS A 180 8.46 5.71 -20.27
N GLY A 181 7.93 5.27 -21.41
CA GLY A 181 8.34 4.01 -22.07
C GLY A 181 9.81 3.96 -22.49
N LYS A 182 10.49 5.11 -22.67
CA LYS A 182 11.93 5.15 -23.02
C LYS A 182 12.84 5.08 -21.81
N LEU A 183 12.46 5.74 -20.72
CA LEU A 183 13.33 5.92 -19.54
C LEU A 183 12.93 5.03 -18.37
N ALA A 184 11.78 4.33 -18.46
CA ALA A 184 11.12 3.62 -17.37
C ALA A 184 10.89 4.48 -16.11
N LYS A 185 11.02 5.81 -16.22
CA LYS A 185 10.84 6.79 -15.14
C LYS A 185 9.37 7.17 -15.00
N LEU A 186 8.96 7.37 -13.76
CA LEU A 186 7.66 7.91 -13.40
C LEU A 186 7.65 9.42 -13.37
N PHE A 187 6.55 9.99 -13.86
CA PHE A 187 6.24 11.41 -13.73
C PHE A 187 4.84 11.57 -13.13
N LEU A 188 4.73 12.39 -12.09
CA LEU A 188 3.44 12.87 -11.59
C LEU A 188 2.87 13.83 -12.63
N SER A 189 1.72 13.51 -13.18
CA SER A 189 1.00 14.48 -14.01
C SER A 189 0.25 15.43 -13.10
N ALA A 190 0.61 16.71 -13.10
CA ALA A 190 -0.28 17.75 -12.63
C ALA A 190 -1.52 17.72 -13.54
N LEU A 191 -2.67 17.28 -13.03
CA LEU A 191 -3.96 17.23 -13.75
C LEU A 191 -4.21 18.59 -14.43
N TYR A 192 -4.54 18.68 -15.72
CA TYR A 192 -5.93 18.48 -16.19
C TYR A 192 -6.09 18.23 -17.71
N LEU A 193 -5.03 18.00 -18.50
CA LEU A 193 -5.10 18.16 -19.97
C LEU A 193 -4.81 16.93 -20.84
N LEU A 194 -4.45 15.77 -20.29
CA LEU A 194 -3.96 14.65 -21.13
C LEU A 194 -4.80 13.37 -21.16
N ILE A 195 -5.99 13.36 -20.56
CA ILE A 195 -6.86 12.17 -20.54
C ILE A 195 -8.01 12.33 -21.54
N CYS A 196 -7.67 12.41 -22.82
CA CYS A 196 -8.64 12.15 -23.90
C CYS A 196 -8.03 11.45 -25.12
N LYS A 197 -6.77 10.97 -25.04
CA LYS A 197 -6.13 10.45 -26.25
C LYS A 197 -5.03 9.44 -26.03
N PHE A 198 -5.28 8.34 -25.31
CA PHE A 198 -4.48 7.12 -25.49
C PHE A 198 -5.36 5.89 -25.28
N SER A 199 -6.05 5.50 -26.36
CA SER A 199 -6.63 4.17 -26.51
C SER A 199 -5.51 3.22 -26.95
N SER A 200 -5.45 2.05 -26.33
CA SER A 200 -4.56 0.91 -26.64
C SER A 200 -3.12 1.03 -26.12
N LEU A 201 -2.89 0.52 -24.90
CA LEU A 201 -1.74 -0.34 -24.59
C LEU A 201 -1.97 -1.00 -23.22
N THR A 202 -2.23 -2.30 -23.27
CA THR A 202 -2.33 -3.21 -22.12
C THR A 202 -0.94 -3.51 -21.57
N GLU A 203 -0.64 -3.08 -20.34
CA GLU A 203 0.31 -3.74 -19.43
C GLU A 203 0.22 -3.16 -18.00
N ARG A 204 0.33 -4.03 -17.00
CA ARG A 204 0.09 -3.75 -15.56
C ARG A 204 1.39 -3.32 -14.88
N LEU A 205 1.45 -2.11 -14.29
CA LEU A 205 2.55 -1.72 -13.42
C LEU A 205 2.06 -1.05 -12.12
N ILE A 206 2.67 -1.45 -11.01
CA ILE A 206 2.50 -0.83 -9.70
C ILE A 206 3.75 0.01 -9.45
N LEU A 207 3.58 1.29 -9.15
CA LEU A 207 4.68 2.25 -9.19
C LEU A 207 4.67 3.25 -8.03
N VAL A 208 5.87 3.50 -7.52
CA VAL A 208 6.22 4.16 -6.26
C VAL A 208 6.87 5.51 -6.52
N TYR A 209 6.39 6.63 -5.96
CA TYR A 209 7.18 7.85 -5.90
C TYR A 209 6.88 8.75 -4.69
N ASN A 210 7.93 9.14 -3.96
CA ASN A 210 7.99 10.26 -3.01
C ASN A 210 6.86 10.39 -1.96
N LYS A 211 6.72 9.39 -1.07
CA LYS A 211 5.93 9.48 0.18
C LYS A 211 4.45 9.88 0.02
N VAL A 212 3.86 9.75 -1.16
CA VAL A 212 2.42 9.86 -1.37
C VAL A 212 2.01 8.73 -2.30
N TRP A 213 1.08 7.88 -1.85
CA TRP A 213 0.66 6.70 -2.57
C TRP A 213 -0.78 6.79 -3.02
N PHE A 214 -0.96 6.47 -4.31
CA PHE A 214 -2.21 6.56 -5.04
C PHE A 214 -2.67 5.17 -5.40
N LEU A 215 -3.95 4.94 -5.19
CA LEU A 215 -4.61 3.73 -5.62
C LEU A 215 -5.23 3.97 -7.00
N LEU A 216 -4.53 3.51 -8.04
CA LEU A 216 -5.10 3.47 -9.37
C LEU A 216 -5.78 2.10 -9.55
N VAL A 217 -7.08 2.04 -9.27
CA VAL A 217 -7.95 1.08 -9.96
C VAL A 217 -8.34 1.76 -11.25
N LEU A 218 -8.16 1.12 -12.41
CA LEU A 218 -9.06 1.33 -13.55
C LEU A 218 -8.93 0.18 -14.56
N VAL A 219 -10.12 -0.15 -15.06
CA VAL A 219 -10.59 -1.23 -15.94
C VAL A 219 -9.78 -1.37 -17.23
#